data_AF-A0A0W4ZQI7-F1
#
_entry.id   AF-A0A0W4ZQI7-F1
#
_cell.length_a   1.000
_cell.length_b   1.000
_cell.length_c   1.000
_cell.angle_alpha   90.00
_cell.angle_beta   90.00
_cell.angle_gamma   90.00
#
_symmetry.space_group_name_H-M   'P 1'
#
loop_
_entity.id
_entity.type
_entity.pdbx_description
1 polymer ?
#
loop_
_entity_poly.entity_id
_entity_poly.type
_entity_poly.pdbx_seq_one_letter_code
_entity_poly.pdbx_strand_id
1 'polypeptide(L)'
;MHQNIKPSSTTNKKSIHLEFDLGNLSAFNISSLDTYSLKNNKEEYIMSFSKDNIQILLNKIFSLPKIITLNGSFIELPEPVISLPREKPIPKSKPETKWEKFAKAKGIKSKSKIEGKMIYDRNKKKWVPKWGYKGKNKDLENQCIIEINNNNNRNSNQRILAKSLRKERIRRNQKQSIINSNSNRKRIKIKNQNREK
;
A
#
# COMPACT_ATOMS: atom_id res chain seq x y z
N MET A 1 40.76 8.13 32.68
CA MET A 1 40.05 7.93 33.96
C MET A 1 38.75 7.18 33.69
N HIS A 2 38.75 5.85 33.84
CA HIS A 2 37.52 5.06 33.76
C HIS A 2 36.90 5.08 35.16
N GLN A 3 35.85 5.88 35.33
CA GLN A 3 35.08 5.85 36.56
C GLN A 3 34.31 4.51 36.57
N ASN A 4 34.71 3.63 37.49
CA ASN A 4 33.96 2.42 37.81
C ASN A 4 32.66 2.83 38.50
N ILE A 5 31.64 3.12 37.69
CA ILE A 5 30.28 3.35 38.17
C ILE A 5 29.76 1.98 38.64
N LYS A 6 29.71 1.79 39.97
CA LYS A 6 29.06 0.60 40.55
C LYS A 6 27.63 0.49 40.00
N PRO A 7 27.19 -0.67 39.50
CA PRO A 7 25.83 -0.82 39.01
C PRO A 7 24.87 -0.57 40.18
N SER A 8 24.08 0.49 40.08
CA SER A 8 23.00 0.75 41.04
C SER A 8 21.95 -0.36 40.91
N SER A 9 21.38 -0.79 42.04
CA SER A 9 20.36 -1.85 42.11
C SER A 9 19.22 -1.62 41.11
N THR A 10 19.10 -2.50 40.12
CA THR A 10 18.05 -2.50 39.07
C THR A 10 16.76 -3.19 39.51
N THR A 11 16.77 -3.86 40.66
CA THR A 11 15.61 -4.54 41.23
C THR A 11 14.79 -3.57 42.06
N ASN A 12 13.59 -3.24 41.58
CA ASN A 12 12.63 -2.44 42.33
C ASN A 12 12.05 -3.29 43.47
N LYS A 13 12.12 -2.82 44.72
CA LYS A 13 11.71 -3.57 45.92
C LYS A 13 10.19 -3.51 46.16
N LYS A 14 9.50 -2.55 45.54
CA LYS A 14 8.05 -2.37 45.70
C LYS A 14 7.30 -3.31 44.77
N SER A 15 6.31 -4.02 45.30
CA SER A 15 5.38 -4.85 44.53
C SER A 15 4.37 -3.97 43.77
N ILE A 16 4.83 -3.33 42.70
CA ILE A 16 3.97 -2.49 41.85
C ILE A 16 3.47 -3.38 40.71
N HIS A 17 2.16 -3.51 40.58
CA HIS A 17 1.55 -4.18 39.42
C HIS A 17 1.36 -3.17 38.30
N LEU A 18 2.04 -3.38 37.16
CA LEU A 18 1.88 -2.58 35.96
C LEU A 18 1.31 -3.46 34.85
N GLU A 19 0.37 -2.90 34.09
CA GLU A 19 -0.05 -3.46 32.81
C GLU A 19 0.85 -2.89 31.71
N PHE A 20 1.20 -3.71 30.72
CA PHE A 20 2.17 -3.32 29.68
C PHE A 20 1.55 -3.44 28.29
N ASP A 21 1.88 -2.48 27.44
CA ASP A 21 1.74 -2.60 25.99
C ASP A 21 3.11 -2.35 25.37
N LEU A 22 3.90 -3.43 25.29
CA LEU A 22 5.29 -3.40 24.82
C LEU A 22 5.39 -3.03 23.34
N GLY A 23 4.36 -3.29 22.53
CA GLY A 23 4.32 -2.88 21.13
C GLY A 23 4.26 -1.36 20.96
N ASN A 24 3.62 -0.66 21.92
CA ASN A 24 3.59 0.80 21.98
C ASN A 24 4.58 1.39 23.00
N LEU A 25 5.48 0.57 23.58
CA LEU A 25 6.45 0.96 24.61
C LEU A 25 5.82 1.70 25.80
N SER A 26 4.63 1.26 26.23
CA SER A 26 3.87 1.90 27.30
C SER A 26 3.63 0.97 28.49
N ALA A 27 3.49 1.57 29.66
CA ALA A 27 3.14 0.90 30.91
C ALA A 27 2.07 1.70 31.64
N PHE A 28 1.07 1.01 32.16
CA PHE A 28 -0.07 1.60 32.88
C PHE A 28 0.01 1.18 34.34
N ASN A 29 0.09 2.18 35.22
CA ASN A 29 0.11 1.99 36.66
C ASN A 29 -1.26 2.40 37.23
N ILE A 30 -2.00 1.43 37.77
CA ILE A 30 -3.36 1.61 38.34
C ILE A 30 -3.30 1.89 39.86
N SER A 31 -2.10 2.01 40.42
CA SER A 31 -1.92 2.28 41.87
C SER A 31 -2.42 3.66 42.26
N SER A 32 -2.96 3.78 43.48
CA SER A 32 -3.37 5.06 44.06
C SER A 32 -2.17 6.00 44.27
N LEU A 33 -2.35 7.29 44.00
CA LEU A 33 -1.32 8.31 44.20
C LEU A 33 -1.35 8.84 45.65
N ASP A 34 -0.16 9.09 46.21
CA ASP A 34 -0.03 9.79 47.49
C ASP A 34 -0.25 11.30 47.29
N THR A 35 -1.45 11.75 47.66
CA THR A 35 -1.87 13.15 47.48
C THR A 35 -1.11 14.13 48.37
N TYR A 36 -0.58 13.69 49.52
CA TYR A 36 0.17 14.56 50.43
C TYR A 36 1.55 14.89 49.83
N SER A 37 2.30 13.86 49.46
CA SER A 37 3.61 14.01 48.82
C SER A 37 3.51 14.76 47.50
N LEU A 38 2.44 14.54 46.72
CA LEU A 38 2.21 15.25 45.46
C LEU A 38 1.98 16.75 45.65
N LYS A 39 1.39 17.19 46.78
CA LYS A 39 1.19 18.62 47.09
C LYS A 39 2.46 19.29 47.61
N ASN A 40 3.20 18.60 48.48
CA ASN A 40 4.33 19.20 49.18
C ASN A 40 5.64 19.13 48.36
N ASN A 41 5.90 18.00 47.70
CA ASN A 41 7.14 17.72 46.97
C ASN A 41 6.84 17.19 45.56
N LYS A 42 6.05 17.94 44.79
CA LYS A 42 5.49 17.52 43.50
C LYS A 42 6.52 16.93 42.52
N GLU A 43 7.57 17.68 42.20
CA GLU A 43 8.54 17.29 41.16
C GLU A 43 9.36 16.05 41.58
N GLU A 44 9.83 16.02 42.82
CA GLU A 44 10.61 14.89 43.34
C GLU A 44 9.76 13.61 43.44
N TYR A 45 8.50 13.74 43.84
CA TYR A 45 7.54 12.64 43.85
C TYR A 45 7.26 12.13 42.44
N ILE A 46 6.95 13.01 41.47
CA ILE A 46 6.67 12.61 40.07
C ILE A 46 7.91 11.96 39.44
N MET A 47 9.10 12.52 39.68
CA MET A 47 10.35 11.99 39.15
C MET A 47 10.65 10.60 39.71
N SER A 48 10.57 10.42 41.03
CA SER A 48 10.80 9.12 41.67
C SER A 48 9.76 8.08 41.25
N PHE A 49 8.48 8.45 41.20
CA PHE A 49 7.39 7.59 40.75
C PHE A 49 7.56 7.16 39.28
N SER A 50 7.89 8.10 38.39
CA SER A 50 8.10 7.82 36.97
C SER A 50 9.35 6.97 36.74
N LYS A 51 10.44 7.24 37.48
CA LYS A 51 11.67 6.44 37.44
C LYS A 51 11.40 4.99 37.81
N ASP A 52 10.64 4.75 38.88
CA ASP A 52 10.26 3.41 39.33
C ASP A 52 9.48 2.65 38.23
N ASN A 53 8.52 3.32 37.58
CA ASN A 53 7.70 2.73 36.51
C ASN A 53 8.54 2.43 35.24
N ILE A 54 9.37 3.39 34.81
CA ILE A 54 10.23 3.25 33.62
C ILE A 54 11.26 2.13 33.82
N GLN A 55 11.82 2.01 35.03
CA GLN A 55 12.77 0.93 35.34
C GLN A 55 12.13 -0.45 35.11
N ILE A 56 10.89 -0.64 35.55
CA ILE A 56 10.16 -1.91 35.36
C ILE A 56 9.87 -2.14 33.88
N LEU A 57 9.44 -1.11 33.14
CA LEU A 57 9.21 -1.19 31.69
C LEU A 57 10.48 -1.57 30.92
N LEU A 58 11.62 -0.92 31.20
CA LEU A 58 12.89 -1.23 30.56
C LEU A 58 13.37 -2.65 30.89
N ASN A 59 13.21 -3.08 32.14
CA ASN A 59 13.54 -4.46 32.53
C ASN A 59 12.75 -5.48 31.70
N LYS A 60 11.47 -5.21 31.42
CA LYS A 60 10.65 -6.04 30.53
C LYS A 60 11.11 -5.97 29.08
N ILE A 61 11.37 -4.79 28.53
CA ILE A 61 11.86 -4.63 27.16
C ILE A 61 13.19 -5.36 26.95
N PHE A 62 14.15 -5.23 27.85
CA PHE A 62 15.45 -5.89 27.72
C PHE A 62 15.42 -7.41 28.00
N SER A 63 14.33 -7.93 28.55
CA SER A 63 14.08 -9.36 28.69
C SER A 63 13.52 -10.02 27.41
N LEU A 64 13.08 -9.23 26.43
CA LEU A 64 12.61 -9.72 25.14
C LEU A 64 13.76 -10.27 24.27
N PRO A 65 13.45 -11.13 23.28
CA PRO A 65 14.45 -11.67 22.37
C PRO A 65 15.18 -10.58 21.58
N LYS A 66 16.51 -10.75 21.48
CA LYS A 66 17.40 -9.82 20.77
C LYS A 66 17.83 -10.42 19.44
N ILE A 67 17.79 -9.62 18.39
CA ILE A 67 18.23 -9.96 17.04
C ILE A 67 19.51 -9.18 16.76
N ILE A 68 20.62 -9.89 16.55
CA ILE A 68 21.92 -9.28 16.23
C ILE A 68 22.11 -9.38 14.71
N THR A 69 22.25 -8.23 14.06
CA THR A 69 22.49 -8.11 12.61
C THR A 69 23.80 -7.34 12.40
N LEU A 70 24.36 -7.35 11.17
CA LEU A 70 25.51 -6.50 10.80
C LEU A 70 25.33 -5.02 11.16
N ASN A 71 24.09 -4.53 11.16
CA ASN A 71 23.76 -3.13 11.42
C ASN A 71 23.58 -2.81 12.92
N GLY A 72 23.64 -3.80 13.82
CA GLY A 72 23.47 -3.61 15.26
C GLY A 72 22.57 -4.65 15.95
N SER A 73 22.33 -4.44 17.25
CA SER A 73 21.43 -5.25 18.07
C SER A 73 20.04 -4.61 18.11
N PHE A 74 19.02 -5.40 17.78
CA PHE A 74 17.61 -5.02 17.81
C PHE A 74 16.85 -5.88 18.82
N ILE A 75 15.72 -5.39 19.31
CA ILE A 75 14.80 -6.13 20.17
C ILE A 75 13.52 -6.35 19.37
N GLU A 76 13.03 -7.58 19.33
CA GLU A 76 11.76 -7.88 18.68
C GLU A 76 10.60 -7.53 19.62
N LEU A 77 9.81 -6.53 19.25
CA LEU A 77 8.65 -6.10 20.01
C LEU A 77 7.42 -6.91 19.61
N PRO A 78 6.53 -7.25 20.56
CA PRO A 78 5.26 -7.89 20.25
C PRO A 78 4.30 -6.93 19.54
N GLU A 79 3.21 -7.47 18.99
CA GLU A 79 2.15 -6.64 18.43
C GLU A 79 1.51 -5.75 19.52
N PRO A 80 1.15 -4.50 19.18
CA PRO A 80 0.47 -3.60 20.12
C PRO A 80 -0.85 -4.18 20.64
N VAL A 81 -1.06 -4.10 21.95
CA VAL A 81 -2.28 -4.61 22.61
C VAL A 81 -3.43 -3.60 22.46
N ILE A 82 -3.14 -2.31 22.53
CA ILE A 82 -4.15 -1.26 22.46
C ILE A 82 -4.58 -1.04 21.00
N SER A 83 -5.82 -1.38 20.70
CA SER A 83 -6.42 -1.11 19.39
C SER A 83 -6.72 0.38 19.24
N LEU A 84 -5.91 1.08 18.44
CA LEU A 84 -6.13 2.49 18.10
C LEU A 84 -7.09 2.64 16.91
N PRO A 85 -7.93 3.69 16.88
CA PRO A 85 -8.79 3.96 15.74
C PRO A 85 -7.96 4.31 14.50
N ARG A 86 -8.36 3.78 13.35
CA ARG A 86 -7.71 4.10 12.07
C ARG A 86 -8.03 5.53 11.64
N GLU A 87 -7.03 6.25 11.17
CA GLU A 87 -7.21 7.57 10.52
C GLU A 87 -8.11 7.47 9.27
N LYS A 88 -7.87 6.43 8.45
CA LYS A 88 -8.56 6.24 7.17
C LYS A 88 -9.40 4.98 7.16
N PRO A 89 -10.60 5.04 6.55
CA PRO A 89 -11.42 3.85 6.37
C PRO A 89 -10.68 2.81 5.53
N ILE A 90 -11.02 1.55 5.76
CA ILE A 90 -10.48 0.43 4.99
C ILE A 90 -10.78 0.67 3.50
N PRO A 91 -9.80 0.53 2.59
CA PRO A 91 -10.01 0.72 1.16
C PRO A 91 -11.10 -0.23 0.69
N LYS A 92 -12.19 0.33 0.17
CA LYS A 92 -13.34 -0.45 -0.30
C LYS A 92 -12.94 -1.23 -1.54
N SER A 93 -13.47 -2.46 -1.67
CA SER A 93 -13.26 -3.26 -2.87
C SER A 93 -13.73 -2.49 -4.11
N LYS A 94 -12.91 -2.54 -5.17
CA LYS A 94 -13.22 -1.84 -6.41
C LYS A 94 -14.46 -2.48 -7.05
N PRO A 95 -15.51 -1.70 -7.37
CA PRO A 95 -16.67 -2.24 -8.06
C PRO A 95 -16.30 -2.71 -9.46
N GLU A 96 -16.85 -3.86 -9.86
CA GLU A 96 -16.63 -4.46 -11.18
C GLU A 96 -17.07 -3.49 -12.30
N THR A 97 -16.19 -3.32 -13.29
CA THR A 97 -16.43 -2.58 -14.54
C THR A 97 -17.40 -3.35 -15.44
N LYS A 98 -17.97 -2.67 -16.45
CA LYS A 98 -18.90 -3.32 -17.40
C LYS A 98 -18.25 -4.51 -18.13
N TRP A 99 -16.96 -4.40 -18.45
CA TRP A 99 -16.22 -5.48 -19.10
C TRP A 99 -15.99 -6.66 -18.14
N GLU A 100 -15.64 -6.42 -16.88
CA GLU A 100 -15.46 -7.49 -15.89
C GLU A 100 -16.76 -8.24 -15.64
N LYS A 101 -17.90 -7.53 -15.56
CA LYS A 101 -19.23 -8.15 -15.47
C LYS A 101 -19.52 -9.05 -16.67
N PHE A 102 -19.24 -8.55 -17.87
CA PHE A 102 -19.42 -9.31 -19.10
C PHE A 102 -18.48 -10.54 -19.16
N ALA A 103 -17.20 -10.35 -18.84
CA ALA A 103 -16.20 -11.41 -18.85
C ALA A 103 -16.56 -12.51 -17.84
N LYS A 104 -17.01 -12.14 -16.64
CA LYS A 104 -17.50 -13.08 -15.62
C LYS A 104 -18.73 -13.85 -16.10
N ALA A 105 -19.72 -13.16 -16.67
CA ALA A 105 -20.93 -13.80 -17.20
C ALA A 105 -20.65 -14.75 -18.37
N LYS A 106 -19.62 -14.47 -19.17
CA LYS A 106 -19.19 -15.30 -20.31
C LYS A 106 -18.10 -16.32 -19.96
N GLY A 107 -17.62 -16.36 -18.73
CA GLY A 107 -16.50 -17.23 -18.33
C GLY A 107 -15.18 -16.92 -19.03
N ILE A 108 -14.99 -15.68 -19.51
CA ILE A 108 -13.77 -15.25 -20.19
C ILE A 108 -12.66 -15.11 -19.15
N LYS A 109 -11.69 -16.03 -19.18
CA LYS A 109 -10.50 -15.97 -18.33
C LYS A 109 -9.57 -14.84 -18.78
N SER A 110 -8.92 -14.18 -17.82
CA SER A 110 -7.89 -13.19 -18.13
C SER A 110 -6.71 -13.86 -18.84
N LYS A 111 -6.16 -13.19 -19.84
CA LYS A 111 -4.93 -13.66 -20.50
C LYS A 111 -3.77 -13.57 -19.52
N SER A 112 -2.89 -14.57 -19.54
CA SER A 112 -1.70 -14.59 -18.69
C SER A 112 -0.77 -13.43 -19.08
N LYS A 113 -0.17 -12.77 -18.08
CA LYS A 113 0.85 -11.72 -18.31
C LYS A 113 2.13 -12.26 -18.97
N ILE A 114 2.25 -13.59 -19.05
CA ILE A 114 3.40 -14.34 -19.55
C ILE A 114 3.58 -14.12 -21.07
N GLU A 115 2.51 -13.86 -21.83
CA GLU A 115 2.58 -13.59 -23.28
C GLU A 115 3.42 -12.35 -23.65
N GLY A 116 3.83 -11.54 -22.68
CA GLY A 116 4.86 -10.52 -22.82
C GLY A 116 4.58 -9.42 -23.85
N LYS A 117 5.55 -8.51 -23.96
CA LYS A 117 5.49 -7.37 -24.88
C LYS A 117 5.97 -7.70 -26.29
N MET A 118 6.76 -8.74 -26.49
CA MET A 118 7.42 -9.05 -27.76
C MET A 118 6.59 -10.03 -28.60
N ILE A 119 6.63 -9.87 -29.93
CA ILE A 119 6.14 -10.84 -30.92
C ILE A 119 7.24 -11.07 -31.94
N TYR A 120 7.42 -12.31 -32.34
CA TYR A 120 8.32 -12.64 -33.44
C TYR A 120 7.72 -12.20 -34.78
N ASP A 121 8.42 -11.29 -35.48
CA ASP A 121 8.06 -10.87 -36.82
C ASP A 121 8.76 -11.76 -37.85
N ARG A 122 7.99 -12.59 -38.56
CA ARG A 122 8.51 -13.56 -39.55
C ARG A 122 9.23 -12.86 -40.71
N ASN A 123 8.78 -11.67 -41.10
CA ASN A 123 9.35 -10.94 -42.25
C ASN A 123 10.72 -10.36 -41.91
N LYS A 124 10.86 -9.78 -40.71
CA LYS A 124 12.10 -9.19 -40.21
C LYS A 124 13.01 -10.19 -39.50
N LYS A 125 12.55 -11.43 -39.31
CA LYS A 125 13.19 -12.51 -38.53
C LYS A 125 13.69 -12.06 -37.15
N LYS A 126 12.98 -11.13 -36.51
CA LYS A 126 13.37 -10.49 -35.24
C LYS A 126 12.18 -10.38 -34.30
N TRP A 127 12.46 -10.36 -32.99
CA TRP A 127 11.47 -10.03 -31.97
C TRP A 127 11.18 -8.53 -32.00
N VAL A 128 9.93 -8.16 -32.25
CA VAL A 128 9.45 -6.77 -32.32
C VAL A 128 8.39 -6.56 -31.24
N PRO A 129 8.38 -5.43 -30.53
CA PRO A 129 7.36 -5.16 -29.53
C PRO A 129 5.95 -5.01 -30.16
N LYS A 130 4.93 -5.56 -29.49
CA LYS A 130 3.50 -5.40 -29.82
C LYS A 130 3.09 -3.93 -29.89
N TRP A 131 3.61 -3.15 -28.94
CA TRP A 131 3.32 -1.73 -28.75
C TRP A 131 4.57 -1.03 -28.14
N GLY A 132 4.71 0.29 -28.34
CA GLY A 132 5.84 1.08 -27.86
C GLY A 132 6.77 1.56 -29.00
N TYR A 133 8.05 1.73 -28.71
CA TYR A 133 9.05 2.15 -29.70
C TYR A 133 9.14 1.12 -30.83
N LYS A 134 9.04 1.58 -32.09
CA LYS A 134 8.99 0.73 -33.30
C LYS A 134 8.00 -0.45 -33.18
N GLY A 135 6.88 -0.23 -32.48
CA GLY A 135 5.89 -1.27 -32.23
C GLY A 135 5.14 -1.70 -33.48
N LYS A 136 4.81 -3.00 -33.55
CA LYS A 136 4.09 -3.63 -34.68
C LYS A 136 2.75 -2.95 -34.99
N ASN A 137 2.11 -2.35 -33.99
CA ASN A 137 0.85 -1.63 -34.12
C ASN A 137 0.90 -0.40 -35.06
N LYS A 138 2.08 0.08 -35.47
CA LYS A 138 2.25 1.21 -36.39
C LYS A 138 2.86 0.80 -37.74
N ASP A 139 3.01 -0.49 -38.02
CA ASP A 139 3.67 -0.95 -39.25
C ASP A 139 2.98 -0.41 -40.52
N LEU A 140 1.64 -0.43 -40.58
CA LEU A 140 0.87 0.17 -41.68
C LEU A 140 1.11 1.69 -41.84
N GLU A 141 1.39 2.41 -40.75
CA GLU A 141 1.66 3.84 -40.80
C GLU A 141 3.06 4.15 -41.37
N ASN A 142 4.00 3.23 -41.19
CA ASN A 142 5.43 3.40 -41.51
C ASN A 142 5.87 2.68 -42.79
N GLN A 143 5.04 1.78 -43.33
CA GLN A 143 5.34 1.03 -44.54
C GLN A 143 5.47 1.97 -45.74
N CYS A 144 6.48 1.77 -46.58
CA CYS A 144 6.81 2.64 -47.72
C CYS A 144 5.77 2.54 -48.86
N ILE A 145 5.27 1.34 -49.14
CA ILE A 145 4.28 1.05 -50.19
C ILE A 145 3.11 0.32 -49.54
N ILE A 146 1.88 0.76 -49.81
CA ILE A 146 0.67 0.13 -49.27
C ILE A 146 -0.21 -0.28 -50.45
N GLU A 147 -0.53 -1.56 -50.53
CA GLU A 147 -1.38 -2.11 -51.58
C GLU A 147 -2.83 -1.68 -51.37
N ILE A 148 -3.41 -1.07 -52.41
CA ILE A 148 -4.81 -0.64 -52.42
C ILE A 148 -5.60 -1.66 -53.24
N ASN A 149 -6.56 -2.34 -52.61
CA ASN A 149 -7.49 -3.22 -53.32
C ASN A 149 -8.32 -2.39 -54.33
N ASN A 150 -8.64 -2.96 -55.49
CA ASN A 150 -9.37 -2.29 -56.58
C ASN A 150 -10.72 -1.70 -56.16
N ASN A 151 -11.35 -2.26 -55.12
CA ASN A 151 -12.63 -1.77 -54.58
C ASN A 151 -12.50 -0.54 -53.67
N ASN A 152 -11.29 -0.16 -53.26
CA ASN A 152 -11.06 0.98 -52.38
C ASN A 152 -10.81 2.25 -53.20
N ASN A 153 -11.31 3.39 -52.71
CA ASN A 153 -11.07 4.70 -53.34
C ASN A 153 -9.55 4.97 -53.47
N ARG A 154 -9.05 4.97 -54.70
CA ARG A 154 -7.63 5.20 -55.05
C ARG A 154 -7.08 6.52 -54.51
N ASN A 155 -7.94 7.51 -54.31
CA ASN A 155 -7.57 8.84 -53.83
C ASN A 155 -7.49 8.95 -52.29
N SER A 156 -7.81 7.90 -51.55
CA SER A 156 -7.80 7.93 -50.08
C SER A 156 -6.43 7.57 -49.51
N ASN A 157 -5.85 8.45 -48.69
CA ASN A 157 -4.57 8.19 -48.02
C ASN A 157 -4.77 7.19 -46.86
N GLN A 158 -4.50 5.92 -47.12
CA GLN A 158 -4.70 4.82 -46.16
C GLN A 158 -3.89 4.99 -44.86
N ARG A 159 -2.72 5.66 -44.89
CA ARG A 159 -1.93 5.93 -43.67
C ARG A 159 -2.67 6.86 -42.71
N ILE A 160 -3.30 7.90 -43.27
CA ILE A 160 -4.07 8.88 -42.50
C ILE A 160 -5.31 8.21 -41.91
N LEU A 161 -5.99 7.36 -42.69
CA LEU A 161 -7.13 6.56 -42.23
C LEU A 161 -6.75 5.60 -41.09
N ALA A 162 -5.64 4.86 -41.22
CA ALA A 162 -5.17 3.98 -40.15
C ALA A 162 -4.86 4.75 -38.85
N LYS A 163 -4.20 5.91 -38.97
CA LYS A 163 -3.93 6.83 -37.85
C LYS A 163 -5.22 7.33 -37.21
N SER A 164 -6.21 7.75 -38.00
CA SER A 164 -7.48 8.30 -37.50
C SER A 164 -8.29 7.23 -36.77
N LEU A 165 -8.41 6.02 -37.33
CA LEU A 165 -9.07 4.88 -36.70
C LEU A 165 -8.40 4.47 -35.38
N ARG A 166 -7.06 4.47 -35.32
CA ARG A 166 -6.33 4.19 -34.07
C ARG A 166 -6.64 5.25 -33.00
N LYS A 167 -6.59 6.54 -33.35
CA LYS A 167 -6.93 7.64 -32.43
C LYS A 167 -8.38 7.54 -31.96
N GLU A 168 -9.30 7.17 -32.86
CA GLU A 168 -10.71 6.99 -32.51
C GLU A 168 -10.92 5.87 -31.50
N ARG A 169 -10.27 4.71 -31.67
CA ARG A 169 -10.30 3.61 -30.69
C ARG A 169 -9.77 4.05 -29.32
N ILE A 170 -8.68 4.83 -29.30
CA ILE A 170 -8.13 5.39 -28.06
C ILE A 170 -9.15 6.31 -27.38
N ARG A 171 -9.77 7.23 -28.14
CA ARG A 171 -10.80 8.13 -27.62
C ARG A 171 -12.01 7.36 -27.06
N ARG A 172 -12.47 6.32 -27.75
CA ARG A 172 -13.56 5.46 -27.26
C ARG A 172 -13.18 4.76 -25.95
N ASN A 173 -11.96 4.24 -25.84
CA ASN A 173 -11.47 3.60 -24.61
C ASN A 173 -11.41 4.59 -23.44
N GLN A 174 -10.88 5.79 -23.67
CA GLN A 174 -10.82 6.86 -22.66
C GLN A 174 -12.22 7.26 -22.19
N LYS A 175 -13.16 7.48 -23.13
CA LYS A 175 -14.57 7.76 -22.80
C LYS A 175 -15.17 6.65 -21.94
N GLN A 176 -14.96 5.38 -22.29
CA GLN A 176 -15.48 4.25 -21.52
C GLN A 176 -14.84 4.17 -20.12
N SER A 177 -13.55 4.48 -19.98
CA SER A 177 -12.85 4.55 -18.69
C SER A 177 -13.45 5.62 -17.76
N ILE A 178 -13.74 6.80 -18.31
CA ILE A 178 -14.39 7.90 -17.57
C ILE A 178 -15.80 7.50 -17.15
N ILE A 179 -16.59 6.91 -18.05
CA ILE A 179 -17.96 6.44 -17.76
C ILE A 179 -17.94 5.40 -16.64
N ASN A 180 -17.02 4.42 -16.71
CA ASN A 180 -16.87 3.39 -15.68
C ASN A 180 -16.47 4.02 -14.34
N SER A 181 -15.51 4.95 -14.34
CA SER A 181 -15.06 5.66 -13.14
C SER A 181 -16.17 6.48 -12.48
N ASN A 182 -16.95 7.22 -13.27
CA ASN A 182 -18.08 8.00 -12.79
C ASN A 182 -19.21 7.12 -12.25
N SER A 183 -19.53 6.03 -12.95
CA SER A 183 -20.52 5.04 -12.50
C SER A 183 -20.09 4.40 -11.18
N ASN A 184 -18.80 4.11 -11.03
CA ASN A 184 -18.22 3.57 -9.81
C ASN A 184 -18.32 4.56 -8.65
N ARG A 185 -18.00 5.85 -8.87
CA ARG A 185 -18.19 6.91 -7.87
C ARG A 185 -19.66 7.02 -7.42
N LYS A 186 -20.62 7.02 -8.35
CA LYS A 186 -22.06 7.04 -8.02
C LYS A 186 -22.48 5.83 -7.18
N ARG A 187 -22.05 4.63 -7.56
CA ARG A 187 -22.33 3.39 -6.79
C ARG A 187 -21.76 3.44 -5.37
N ILE A 188 -20.55 3.98 -5.21
CA ILE A 188 -19.93 4.12 -3.89
C ILE A 188 -20.74 5.11 -3.03
N LYS A 189 -21.18 6.24 -3.59
CA LYS A 189 -22.04 7.21 -2.88
C LYS A 189 -23.35 6.59 -2.39
N ILE A 190 -24.07 5.88 -3.26
CA ILE A 190 -25.34 5.21 -2.91
C ILE A 190 -25.13 4.16 -1.80
N LYS A 191 -24.07 3.35 -1.90
CA LYS A 191 -23.75 2.36 -0.86
C LYS A 191 -23.41 2.98 0.49
N ASN A 192 -22.87 4.19 0.52
CA ASN A 192 -22.59 4.90 1.78
C ASN A 192 -23.89 5.42 2.41
N GLN A 193 -24.76 6.04 1.60
CA GLN A 193 -26.06 6.55 2.07
C GLN A 193 -26.95 5.45 2.67
N ASN A 194 -26.88 4.23 2.14
CA ASN A 194 -27.65 3.08 2.66
C ASN A 194 -27.04 2.42 3.90
N ARG A 195 -25.81 2.79 4.31
CA ARG A 195 -25.16 2.26 5.53
C ARG A 195 -25.34 3.19 6.73
N GLU A 196 -25.68 4.45 6.47
CA GLU A 196 -25.93 5.48 7.49
C GLU A 196 -27.41 5.53 7.93
N LYS A 197 -28.28 4.75 7.27
CA LYS A 197 -29.66 4.48 7.68
C LYS A 197 -29.75 3.09 8.28
#